data_AF-A0A7J6SA18-F1
#
_entry.id   AF-A0A7J6SA18-F1
#
_cell.length_a   1.000
_cell.length_b   1.000
_cell.length_c   1.000
_cell.angle_alpha   90.00
_cell.angle_beta   90.00
_cell.angle_gamma   90.00
#
_symmetry.space_group_name_H-M   'P 1'
#
loop_
_entity.id
_entity.type
_entity.pdbx_description
1 polymer ?
#
loop_
_entity_poly.entity_id
_entity_poly.type
_entity_poly.pdbx_seq_one_letter_code
_entity_poly.pdbx_strand_id
1 'polypeptide(L)'
;MEMFYKGRAPDLTPNWLFWPYAITMGAAIANLALSIWLSLHASVYAQVFCVRSLTQWLRLPVPSAQEVADGAARLKDFESNGVTSFLRVPVVLEQVRDRAHADLPEKLRTKPSSQANMTPEKGVRDLTTDWEVFLAHFNLFNMMHAKWQGHEAYSRVTMCWGTNQMIFAFAYFSLIYYGTFFGNRIAAYAFVLLMTVCSYIHIGVNTVLTNRERMVMMVLSFGAVLTQSIAVGWHDINVGIIPTSERSEVVVLITTPAEIWIGITGVMLSMFWQAFYVYLCKRDADGLPYKFSTVWCIDVLGFGVEAIQEVAEPMAQPKLSEKG
;
A
#
# COMPACT_ATOMS: atom_id res chain seq x y z
N MET A 1 10.55 -35.09 2.60
CA MET A 1 9.16 -34.83 3.03
C MET A 1 8.97 -34.80 4.55
N GLU A 2 9.98 -35.08 5.38
CA GLU A 2 9.75 -35.24 6.83
C GLU A 2 9.21 -34.01 7.56
N MET A 3 9.67 -32.81 7.19
CA MET A 3 9.26 -31.57 7.86
C MET A 3 7.76 -31.28 7.74
N PHE A 4 7.16 -31.56 6.57
CA PHE A 4 5.75 -31.27 6.31
C PHE A 4 4.80 -32.33 6.88
N TYR A 5 5.21 -33.60 6.90
CA TYR A 5 4.34 -34.69 7.34
C TYR A 5 4.56 -35.08 8.80
N LYS A 6 5.81 -35.06 9.28
CA LYS A 6 6.17 -35.47 10.64
C LYS A 6 6.40 -34.29 11.58
N GLY A 7 6.45 -33.06 11.06
CA GLY A 7 6.74 -31.87 11.86
C GLY A 7 8.15 -31.86 12.47
N ARG A 8 9.10 -32.61 11.89
CA ARG A 8 10.49 -32.69 12.37
C ARG A 8 11.48 -32.32 11.28
N ALA A 9 12.59 -31.70 11.65
CA ALA A 9 13.70 -31.46 10.73
C ALA A 9 14.25 -32.81 10.20
N PRO A 10 14.80 -32.85 8.96
CA PRO A 10 15.44 -34.05 8.45
C PRO A 10 16.57 -34.53 9.37
N ASP A 11 16.79 -35.83 9.39
CA ASP A 11 17.93 -36.42 10.11
C ASP A 11 19.24 -35.70 9.72
N LEU A 12 20.16 -35.53 10.68
CA LEU A 12 21.39 -34.72 10.57
C LEU A 12 21.24 -33.20 10.70
N THR A 13 20.02 -32.67 10.74
CA THR A 13 19.82 -31.23 10.94
C THR A 13 19.82 -30.88 12.43
N PRO A 14 20.54 -29.83 12.86
CA PRO A 14 20.48 -29.40 14.25
C PRO A 14 19.07 -28.93 14.63
N ASN A 15 18.54 -29.45 15.74
CA ASN A 15 17.18 -29.15 16.22
C ASN A 15 16.94 -27.66 16.46
N TRP A 16 17.97 -26.89 16.82
CA TRP A 16 17.82 -25.46 17.07
C TRP A 16 17.46 -24.66 15.81
N LEU A 17 17.85 -25.14 14.61
CA LEU A 17 17.60 -24.45 13.33
C LEU A 17 16.12 -24.53 12.91
N PHE A 18 15.39 -25.52 13.42
CA PHE A 18 13.96 -25.66 13.17
C PHE A 18 13.14 -24.50 13.77
N TRP A 19 13.52 -24.01 14.95
CA TRP A 19 12.78 -22.96 15.65
C TRP A 19 12.73 -21.61 14.93
N PRO A 20 13.85 -21.01 14.44
CA PRO A 20 13.78 -19.77 13.69
C PRO A 20 12.96 -19.92 12.41
N TYR A 21 13.02 -21.07 11.72
CA TYR A 21 12.12 -21.36 10.61
C TYR A 21 10.65 -21.35 11.04
N ALA A 22 10.30 -22.10 12.10
CA ALA A 22 8.91 -22.26 12.53
C ALA A 22 8.32 -20.93 13.04
N ILE A 23 9.10 -20.16 13.80
CA ILE A 23 8.69 -18.84 14.32
C ILE A 23 8.49 -17.85 13.18
N THR A 24 9.42 -17.77 12.23
CA THR A 24 9.29 -16.83 11.09
C THR A 24 8.14 -17.22 10.16
N MET A 25 7.94 -18.51 9.90
CA MET A 25 6.79 -19.00 9.13
C MET A 25 5.46 -18.72 9.85
N GLY A 26 5.38 -19.00 11.16
CA GLY A 26 4.20 -18.72 11.97
C GLY A 26 3.88 -17.22 12.02
N ALA A 27 4.91 -16.38 12.20
CA ALA A 27 4.78 -14.93 12.16
C ALA A 27 4.33 -14.45 10.77
N ALA A 28 4.84 -15.02 9.68
CA ALA A 28 4.41 -14.68 8.33
C ALA A 28 2.91 -14.95 8.14
N ILE A 29 2.45 -16.16 8.48
CA ILE A 29 1.03 -16.55 8.35
C ILE A 29 0.14 -15.65 9.21
N ALA A 30 0.51 -15.41 10.48
CA ALA A 30 -0.25 -14.57 11.38
C ALA A 30 -0.37 -13.12 10.87
N ASN A 31 0.71 -12.54 10.36
CA ASN A 31 0.70 -11.17 9.84
C ASN A 31 -0.03 -11.05 8.50
N LEU A 32 0.05 -12.04 7.61
CA LEU A 32 -0.72 -12.06 6.37
C LEU A 32 -2.22 -12.22 6.65
N ALA A 33 -2.60 -13.07 7.62
CA ALA A 33 -3.99 -13.18 8.06
C ALA A 33 -4.50 -11.87 8.67
N LEU A 34 -3.70 -11.21 9.50
CA LEU A 34 -4.03 -9.91 10.08
C LEU A 34 -4.18 -8.83 9.00
N SER A 35 -3.32 -8.84 7.97
CA SER A 35 -3.45 -7.96 6.81
C SER A 35 -4.79 -8.14 6.10
N ILE A 36 -5.19 -9.39 5.82
CA ILE A 36 -6.47 -9.69 5.19
C ILE A 36 -7.62 -9.18 6.07
N TRP A 37 -7.57 -9.45 7.37
CA TRP A 37 -8.57 -8.97 8.33
C TRP A 37 -8.72 -7.44 8.31
N LEU A 38 -7.62 -6.71 8.40
CA LEU A 38 -7.61 -5.25 8.37
C LEU A 38 -8.11 -4.70 7.03
N SER A 39 -7.72 -5.32 5.92
CA SER A 39 -8.17 -4.93 4.58
C SER A 39 -9.68 -5.15 4.39
N LEU A 40 -10.24 -6.23 4.96
CA LEU A 40 -11.68 -6.48 4.93
C LEU A 40 -12.43 -5.41 5.72
N HIS A 41 -11.94 -5.05 6.90
CA HIS A 41 -12.52 -3.96 7.68
C HIS A 41 -12.48 -2.63 6.92
N ALA A 42 -11.33 -2.27 6.33
CA ALA A 42 -11.20 -1.06 5.52
C ALA A 42 -12.22 -1.02 4.37
N SER A 43 -12.38 -2.13 3.64
CA SER A 43 -13.33 -2.27 2.53
C SER A 43 -14.79 -2.10 2.98
N VAL A 44 -15.20 -2.79 4.05
CA VAL A 44 -16.58 -2.68 4.58
C VAL A 44 -16.87 -1.25 5.03
N TYR A 45 -15.95 -0.60 5.74
CA TYR A 45 -16.13 0.80 6.14
C TYR A 45 -16.23 1.73 4.93
N ALA A 46 -15.34 1.59 3.95
CA ALA A 46 -15.37 2.41 2.73
C ALA A 46 -16.71 2.27 1.98
N GLN A 47 -17.25 1.04 1.86
CA GLN A 47 -18.56 0.80 1.24
C GLN A 47 -19.70 1.44 2.03
N VAL A 48 -19.73 1.28 3.36
CA VAL A 48 -20.76 1.89 4.21
C VAL A 48 -20.74 3.42 4.09
N PHE A 49 -19.55 4.03 4.08
CA PHE A 49 -19.42 5.47 3.93
C PHE A 49 -19.77 5.97 2.52
N CYS A 50 -19.46 5.20 1.48
CA CYS A 50 -19.92 5.48 0.12
C CYS A 50 -21.45 5.50 0.03
N VAL A 51 -22.12 4.45 0.50
CA VAL A 51 -23.59 4.37 0.52
C VAL A 51 -24.19 5.49 1.36
N ARG A 52 -23.61 5.77 2.54
CA ARG A 52 -24.05 6.87 3.41
C ARG A 52 -23.92 8.23 2.73
N SER A 53 -22.83 8.45 2.00
CA SER A 53 -22.62 9.69 1.25
C SER A 53 -23.68 9.87 0.18
N LEU A 54 -23.96 8.83 -0.60
CA LEU A 54 -24.94 8.89 -1.68
C LEU A 54 -26.38 9.05 -1.17
N THR A 55 -26.70 8.51 0.01
CA THR A 55 -28.09 8.49 0.51
C THR A 55 -28.41 9.63 1.48
N GLN A 56 -27.44 10.06 2.29
CA GLN A 56 -27.67 11.06 3.35
C GLN A 56 -27.08 12.43 3.03
N TRP A 57 -25.92 12.50 2.37
CA TRP A 57 -25.19 13.75 2.16
C TRP A 57 -25.38 14.32 0.76
N LEU A 58 -25.32 13.47 -0.26
CA LEU A 58 -25.65 13.82 -1.63
C LEU A 58 -27.15 13.59 -1.87
N ARG A 59 -27.99 14.24 -1.06
CA ARG A 59 -29.38 14.40 -1.49
C ARG A 59 -29.35 15.34 -2.68
N LEU A 60 -29.75 14.83 -3.85
CA LEU A 60 -30.03 15.71 -4.98
C LEU A 60 -30.98 16.79 -4.46
N PRO A 61 -30.68 18.09 -4.67
CA PRO A 61 -31.58 19.15 -4.26
C PRO A 61 -32.96 18.82 -4.85
N VAL A 62 -33.97 18.75 -3.99
CA VAL A 62 -35.34 18.58 -4.46
C VAL A 62 -35.63 19.82 -5.30
N PRO A 63 -35.90 19.67 -6.61
CA PRO A 63 -36.09 20.82 -7.47
C PRO A 63 -37.22 21.67 -6.89
N SER A 64 -36.98 22.98 -6.81
CA SER A 64 -38.00 23.91 -6.35
C SER A 64 -39.23 23.81 -7.25
N ALA A 65 -40.42 24.12 -6.71
CA ALA A 65 -41.65 24.10 -7.51
C ALA A 65 -41.53 24.96 -8.79
N GLN A 66 -40.67 25.99 -8.75
CA GLN A 66 -40.37 26.85 -9.89
C GLN A 66 -39.43 26.18 -10.91
N GLU A 67 -38.38 25.49 -10.47
CA GLU A 67 -37.54 24.68 -11.38
C GLU A 67 -38.33 23.54 -12.02
N VAL A 68 -39.27 22.95 -11.28
CA VAL A 68 -40.21 21.95 -11.83
C VAL A 68 -41.13 22.59 -12.87
N ALA A 69 -41.67 23.78 -12.61
CA ALA A 69 -42.52 24.49 -13.57
C ALA A 69 -41.75 24.93 -14.83
N ASP A 70 -40.53 25.43 -14.67
CA ASP A 70 -39.65 25.81 -15.78
C ASP A 70 -39.22 24.58 -16.60
N GLY A 71 -38.92 23.47 -15.92
CA GLY A 71 -38.65 22.18 -16.54
C GLY A 71 -39.86 21.65 -17.32
N ALA A 72 -41.08 21.78 -16.78
CA ALA A 72 -42.31 21.38 -17.44
C ALA A 72 -42.60 22.22 -18.68
N ALA A 73 -42.31 23.54 -18.65
CA ALA A 73 -42.42 24.41 -19.81
C ALA A 73 -41.45 23.98 -20.93
N ARG A 74 -40.18 23.70 -20.58
CA ARG A 74 -39.19 23.18 -21.53
C ARG A 74 -39.57 21.80 -22.08
N LEU A 75 -40.17 20.94 -21.27
CA LEU A 75 -40.64 19.62 -21.71
C LEU A 75 -41.78 19.76 -22.72
N LYS A 76 -42.72 20.67 -22.47
CA LYS A 76 -43.82 20.98 -23.39
C LYS A 76 -43.29 21.51 -24.72
N ASP A 77 -42.30 22.40 -24.69
CA ASP A 77 -41.64 22.91 -25.89
C ASP A 77 -40.92 21.78 -26.64
N PHE A 78 -40.29 20.87 -25.93
CA PHE A 78 -39.65 19.69 -26.50
C PHE A 78 -40.66 18.72 -27.15
N GLU A 79 -41.78 18.44 -26.49
CA GLU A 79 -42.86 17.59 -27.02
C GLU A 79 -43.56 18.23 -28.24
N SER A 80 -43.68 19.56 -28.26
CA SER A 80 -44.29 20.29 -29.39
C SER A 80 -43.37 20.36 -30.62
N ASN A 81 -42.05 20.32 -30.40
CA ASN A 81 -41.05 20.24 -31.46
C ASN A 81 -40.95 18.78 -31.92
N GLY A 82 -41.79 18.39 -32.87
CA GLY A 82 -41.96 16.99 -33.32
C GLY A 82 -40.69 16.17 -33.60
N VAL A 83 -40.89 14.88 -33.88
CA VAL A 83 -39.90 13.77 -33.94
C VAL A 83 -38.58 14.08 -34.68
N THR A 84 -38.56 15.05 -35.60
CA THR A 84 -37.34 15.51 -36.28
C THR A 84 -36.33 16.21 -35.36
N SER A 85 -36.75 16.75 -34.22
CA SER A 85 -35.87 17.34 -33.20
C SER A 85 -35.20 16.28 -32.31
N PHE A 86 -35.84 15.11 -32.18
CA PHE A 86 -35.44 14.01 -31.29
C PHE A 86 -34.17 13.27 -31.76
N LEU A 87 -33.83 13.35 -33.06
CA LEU A 87 -32.66 12.70 -33.66
C LEU A 87 -31.41 13.58 -33.71
N ARG A 88 -31.40 14.72 -33.00
CA ARG A 88 -30.21 15.58 -32.95
C ARG A 88 -29.21 15.03 -31.94
N VAL A 89 -28.22 14.27 -32.43
CA VAL A 89 -27.06 13.85 -31.65
C VAL A 89 -26.23 15.10 -31.31
N PRO A 90 -26.12 15.49 -30.03
CA PRO A 90 -25.56 16.79 -29.66
C PRO A 90 -24.07 16.94 -30.02
N VAL A 91 -23.31 15.83 -30.03
CA VAL A 91 -21.86 15.85 -30.21
C VAL A 91 -21.43 16.12 -31.65
N VAL A 92 -22.17 15.63 -32.66
CA VAL A 92 -21.79 15.81 -34.07
C VAL A 92 -22.13 17.24 -34.55
N LEU A 93 -23.17 17.84 -34.00
CA LEU A 93 -23.61 19.17 -34.40
C LEU A 93 -22.71 20.28 -33.84
N GLU A 94 -22.14 20.12 -32.64
CA GLU A 94 -21.16 21.10 -32.11
C GLU A 94 -19.91 21.18 -32.99
N GLN A 95 -19.37 20.05 -33.43
CA GLN A 95 -18.20 20.03 -34.33
C GLN A 95 -18.49 20.65 -35.71
N VAL A 96 -19.71 20.46 -36.24
CA VAL A 96 -20.12 21.07 -37.52
C VAL A 96 -20.42 22.56 -37.34
N ARG A 97 -21.00 22.96 -36.21
CA ARG A 97 -21.32 24.35 -35.89
C ARG A 97 -20.06 25.18 -35.63
N ASP A 98 -19.04 24.60 -34.99
CA ASP A 98 -17.74 25.25 -34.78
C ASP A 98 -16.99 25.48 -36.10
N ARG A 99 -17.11 24.55 -37.05
CA ARG A 99 -16.60 24.75 -38.42
C ARG A 99 -17.40 25.78 -39.21
N ALA A 100 -18.72 25.83 -39.04
CA ALA A 100 -19.58 26.81 -39.72
C ALA A 100 -19.44 28.24 -39.15
N HIS A 101 -19.06 28.40 -37.87
CA HIS A 101 -18.82 29.71 -37.25
C HIS A 101 -17.46 30.35 -37.60
N ALA A 102 -16.57 29.62 -38.27
CA ALA A 102 -15.29 30.16 -38.74
C ALA A 102 -15.49 31.27 -39.80
N ASP A 103 -16.50 31.15 -40.66
CA ASP A 103 -16.75 32.05 -41.80
C ASP A 103 -17.67 33.24 -41.51
N LEU A 104 -18.25 33.31 -40.30
CA LEU A 104 -19.15 34.41 -39.90
C LEU A 104 -18.35 35.64 -39.41
N PRO A 105 -18.73 36.86 -39.83
CA PRO A 105 -18.14 38.10 -39.31
C PRO A 105 -18.23 38.14 -37.78
N GLU A 106 -17.19 38.65 -37.13
CA GLU A 106 -17.03 38.64 -35.66
C GLU A 106 -18.26 39.16 -34.89
N LYS A 107 -19.00 40.10 -35.48
CA LYS A 107 -20.22 40.70 -34.91
C LYS A 107 -21.45 39.78 -34.90
N LEU A 108 -21.41 38.69 -35.66
CA LEU A 108 -22.47 37.68 -35.77
C LEU A 108 -22.07 36.33 -35.17
N ARG A 109 -20.85 36.21 -34.64
CA ARG A 109 -20.44 35.04 -33.87
C ARG A 109 -21.16 35.05 -32.53
N THR A 110 -22.16 34.19 -32.38
CA THR A 110 -22.73 33.87 -31.07
C THR A 110 -21.62 33.26 -30.23
N LYS A 111 -21.26 33.91 -29.12
CA LYS A 111 -20.25 33.43 -28.18
C LYS A 111 -20.61 32.01 -27.71
N PRO A 112 -19.63 31.12 -27.49
CA PRO A 112 -19.87 29.78 -26.96
C PRO A 112 -20.71 29.88 -25.68
N SER A 113 -21.56 28.88 -25.43
CA SER A 113 -22.48 28.86 -24.27
C SER A 113 -21.76 29.06 -22.92
N SER A 114 -20.48 28.71 -22.83
CA SER A 114 -19.62 29.00 -21.68
C SER A 114 -19.42 30.50 -21.42
N GLN A 115 -19.49 31.37 -22.44
CA GLN A 115 -19.48 32.83 -22.32
C GLN A 115 -20.87 33.48 -22.38
N ALA A 116 -21.89 32.76 -22.85
CA ALA A 116 -23.28 33.25 -22.85
C ALA A 116 -23.90 33.33 -21.44
N ASN A 117 -23.28 32.69 -20.45
CA ASN A 117 -23.67 32.75 -19.04
C ASN A 117 -23.06 33.94 -18.27
N MET A 118 -22.44 34.92 -18.95
CA MET A 118 -21.94 36.13 -18.29
C MET A 118 -23.03 37.16 -17.96
N THR A 119 -24.28 36.95 -18.37
CA THR A 119 -25.42 37.65 -17.73
C THR A 119 -25.76 36.92 -16.43
N PRO A 120 -25.58 37.57 -15.26
CA PRO A 120 -25.65 36.92 -13.95
C PRO A 120 -27.05 36.46 -13.52
N GLU A 121 -28.08 36.62 -14.36
CA GLU A 121 -29.45 36.39 -13.93
C GLU A 121 -29.99 34.96 -14.17
N LYS A 122 -29.55 34.21 -15.19
CA LYS A 122 -30.17 32.91 -15.52
C LYS A 122 -29.26 31.86 -16.19
N GLY A 123 -27.95 31.95 -16.01
CA GLY A 123 -27.02 30.93 -16.49
C GLY A 123 -26.96 29.72 -15.54
N VAL A 124 -27.20 28.52 -16.06
CA VAL A 124 -26.98 27.26 -15.32
C VAL A 124 -25.50 27.26 -14.88
N ARG A 125 -25.26 27.42 -13.57
CA ARG A 125 -23.91 27.36 -13.00
C ARG A 125 -23.32 26.01 -13.33
N ASP A 126 -22.20 26.01 -14.04
CA ASP A 126 -21.45 24.80 -14.29
C ASP A 126 -20.78 24.38 -12.98
N LEU A 127 -21.42 23.45 -12.26
CA LEU A 127 -20.95 22.91 -10.98
C LEU A 127 -19.53 22.33 -11.07
N THR A 128 -19.05 21.99 -12.27
CA THR A 128 -17.68 21.48 -12.47
C THR A 128 -16.62 22.56 -12.38
N THR A 129 -16.99 23.84 -12.55
CA THR A 129 -16.08 24.99 -12.44
C THR A 129 -16.15 25.69 -11.07
N ASP A 130 -17.10 25.29 -10.22
CA ASP A 130 -17.28 25.89 -8.91
C ASP A 130 -16.28 25.29 -7.91
N TRP A 131 -15.14 25.96 -7.79
CA TRP A 131 -14.03 25.55 -6.92
C TRP A 131 -14.45 25.34 -5.46
N GLU A 132 -15.41 26.13 -4.97
CA GLU A 132 -15.93 26.00 -3.61
C GLU A 132 -16.68 24.67 -3.41
N VAL A 133 -17.47 24.27 -4.39
CA VAL A 133 -18.18 22.99 -4.38
C VAL A 133 -17.19 21.84 -4.44
N PHE A 134 -16.15 21.93 -5.27
CA PHE A 134 -15.08 20.94 -5.32
C PHE A 134 -14.38 20.79 -3.97
N LEU A 135 -13.98 21.90 -3.33
CA LEU A 135 -13.37 21.91 -2.00
C LEU A 135 -14.27 21.28 -0.94
N ALA A 136 -15.58 21.56 -0.97
CA ALA A 136 -16.53 20.98 -0.03
C ALA A 136 -16.63 19.45 -0.17
N HIS A 137 -16.68 18.94 -1.41
CA HIS A 137 -16.68 17.49 -1.67
C HIS A 137 -15.36 16.84 -1.26
N PHE A 138 -14.23 17.50 -1.52
CA PHE A 138 -12.91 17.02 -1.14
C PHE A 138 -12.74 16.95 0.38
N ASN A 139 -13.18 17.98 1.11
CA ASN A 139 -13.18 17.97 2.57
C ASN A 139 -14.06 16.85 3.14
N LEU A 140 -15.26 16.65 2.57
CA LEU A 140 -16.13 15.55 2.96
C LEU A 140 -15.48 14.18 2.71
N PHE A 141 -14.83 14.02 1.55
CA PHE A 141 -14.06 12.82 1.21
C PHE A 141 -12.94 12.58 2.22
N ASN A 142 -12.13 13.59 2.55
CA ASN A 142 -11.04 13.47 3.54
C ASN A 142 -11.55 13.08 4.93
N MET A 143 -12.66 13.67 5.37
CA MET A 143 -13.30 13.33 6.64
C MET A 143 -13.77 11.86 6.69
N MET A 144 -14.26 11.34 5.57
CA MET A 144 -14.64 9.93 5.46
C MET A 144 -13.43 9.01 5.38
N HIS A 145 -12.45 9.38 4.56
CA HIS A 145 -11.23 8.62 4.34
C HIS A 145 -10.52 8.33 5.66
N ALA A 146 -10.40 9.34 6.52
CA ALA A 146 -9.82 9.23 7.86
C ALA A 146 -10.46 8.12 8.73
N LYS A 147 -11.71 7.69 8.46
CA LYS A 147 -12.38 6.64 9.24
C LYS A 147 -11.89 5.23 8.95
N TRP A 148 -11.38 4.98 7.74
CA TRP A 148 -10.95 3.64 7.30
C TRP A 148 -9.49 3.57 6.87
N GLN A 149 -8.86 4.71 6.61
CA GLN A 149 -7.44 4.82 6.24
C GLN A 149 -6.49 4.15 7.23
N GLY A 150 -6.79 4.18 8.53
CA GLY A 150 -5.98 3.48 9.53
C GLY A 150 -5.94 1.97 9.29
N HIS A 151 -7.09 1.34 9.02
CA HIS A 151 -7.17 -0.09 8.76
C HIS A 151 -6.40 -0.47 7.48
N GLU A 152 -6.52 0.34 6.43
CA GLU A 152 -5.77 0.15 5.19
C GLU A 152 -4.26 0.33 5.39
N ALA A 153 -3.85 1.36 6.14
CA ALA A 153 -2.44 1.62 6.40
C ALA A 153 -1.79 0.45 7.14
N TYR A 154 -2.42 -0.03 8.22
CA TYR A 154 -1.89 -1.17 8.98
C TYR A 154 -2.01 -2.51 8.23
N SER A 155 -2.98 -2.68 7.32
CA SER A 155 -3.00 -3.86 6.44
C SER A 155 -1.75 -3.93 5.57
N ARG A 156 -1.32 -2.80 4.98
CA ARG A 156 -0.08 -2.72 4.18
C ARG A 156 1.17 -2.98 5.03
N VAL A 157 1.24 -2.42 6.23
CA VAL A 157 2.37 -2.65 7.17
C VAL A 157 2.48 -4.13 7.56
N THR A 158 1.35 -4.76 7.89
CA THR A 158 1.31 -6.18 8.28
C THR A 158 1.57 -7.11 7.10
N MET A 159 1.07 -6.78 5.91
CA MET A 159 1.42 -7.49 4.67
C MET A 159 2.93 -7.42 4.40
N CYS A 160 3.52 -6.23 4.48
CA CYS A 160 4.94 -6.02 4.26
C CYS A 160 5.77 -6.86 5.25
N TRP A 161 5.39 -6.84 6.53
CA TRP A 161 6.06 -7.64 7.54
C TRP A 161 5.90 -9.14 7.30
N GLY A 162 4.68 -9.60 7.00
CA GLY A 162 4.36 -10.99 6.76
C GLY A 162 5.16 -11.56 5.59
N THR A 163 5.20 -10.84 4.46
CA THR A 163 6.01 -11.20 3.30
C THR A 163 7.50 -11.23 3.65
N ASN A 164 7.99 -10.28 4.43
CA ASN A 164 9.39 -10.24 4.85
C ASN A 164 9.77 -11.46 5.72
N GLN A 165 8.90 -11.83 6.67
CA GLN A 165 9.08 -13.03 7.50
C GLN A 165 9.02 -14.31 6.66
N MET A 166 8.17 -14.36 5.63
CA MET A 166 8.10 -15.49 4.70
C MET A 166 9.40 -15.66 3.90
N ILE A 167 10.01 -14.56 3.45
CA ILE A 167 11.30 -14.59 2.74
C ILE A 167 12.41 -15.15 3.66
N PHE A 168 12.45 -14.74 4.94
CA PHE A 168 13.38 -15.32 5.91
C PHE A 168 13.09 -16.80 6.20
N ALA A 169 11.82 -17.20 6.27
CA ALA A 169 11.46 -18.60 6.42
C ALA A 169 12.01 -19.44 5.25
N PHE A 170 11.95 -18.93 4.01
CA PHE A 170 12.59 -19.60 2.87
C PHE A 170 14.12 -19.66 2.98
N ALA A 171 14.77 -18.63 3.53
CA ALA A 171 16.20 -18.67 3.80
C ALA A 171 16.57 -19.78 4.81
N TYR A 172 15.84 -19.87 5.94
CA TYR A 172 16.06 -20.93 6.93
C TYR A 172 15.73 -22.32 6.39
N PHE A 173 14.66 -22.43 5.59
CA PHE A 173 14.31 -23.67 4.90
C PHE A 173 15.47 -24.15 3.99
N SER A 174 16.11 -23.22 3.29
CA SER A 174 17.26 -23.54 2.44
C SER A 174 18.46 -24.04 3.24
N LEU A 175 18.75 -23.44 4.40
CA LEU A 175 19.80 -23.95 5.29
C LEU A 175 19.50 -25.37 5.77
N ILE A 176 18.25 -25.65 6.15
CA ILE A 176 17.81 -26.98 6.61
C ILE A 176 17.89 -28.03 5.49
N TYR A 177 17.48 -27.71 4.26
CA TYR A 177 17.42 -28.70 3.18
C TYR A 177 18.68 -28.76 2.33
N TYR A 178 19.11 -27.63 1.77
CA TYR A 178 20.28 -27.60 0.91
C TYR A 178 21.58 -27.65 1.70
N GLY A 179 21.62 -27.00 2.87
CA GLY A 179 22.80 -26.93 3.71
C GLY A 179 23.10 -28.28 4.36
N THR A 180 22.21 -28.75 5.23
CA THR A 180 22.45 -29.95 6.04
C THR A 180 22.01 -31.23 5.35
N PHE A 181 20.75 -31.32 4.89
CA PHE A 181 20.21 -32.58 4.36
C PHE A 181 20.84 -33.04 3.04
N PHE A 182 20.97 -32.14 2.06
CA PHE A 182 21.62 -32.47 0.77
C PHE A 182 23.14 -32.29 0.80
N GLY A 183 23.70 -31.63 1.81
CA GLY A 183 25.13 -31.35 1.93
C GLY A 183 25.69 -30.37 0.89
N ASN A 184 24.84 -29.66 0.14
CA ASN A 184 25.26 -28.67 -0.86
C ASN A 184 25.28 -27.25 -0.26
N ARG A 185 26.35 -26.97 0.47
CA ARG A 185 26.54 -25.72 1.22
C ARG A 185 26.55 -24.48 0.35
N ILE A 186 27.20 -24.55 -0.82
CA ILE A 186 27.33 -23.40 -1.72
C ILE A 186 25.95 -22.97 -2.21
N ALA A 187 25.11 -23.93 -2.61
CA ALA A 187 23.74 -23.65 -3.05
C ALA A 187 22.90 -23.04 -1.91
N ALA A 188 23.02 -23.59 -0.70
CA ALA A 188 22.31 -23.08 0.47
C ALA A 188 22.67 -21.63 0.78
N TYR A 189 23.97 -21.31 0.88
CA TYR A 189 24.43 -19.95 1.17
C TYR A 189 24.10 -18.95 0.06
N ALA A 190 24.22 -19.37 -1.21
CA ALA A 190 23.81 -18.52 -2.33
C ALA A 190 22.32 -18.16 -2.28
N PHE A 191 21.47 -19.14 -1.96
CA PHE A 191 20.02 -18.91 -1.82
C PHE A 191 19.69 -18.03 -0.61
N VAL A 192 20.35 -18.26 0.53
CA VAL A 192 20.19 -17.44 1.73
C VAL A 192 20.58 -15.99 1.47
N LEU A 193 21.71 -15.77 0.79
CA LEU A 193 22.14 -14.43 0.39
C LEU A 193 21.10 -13.77 -0.51
N LEU A 194 20.63 -14.49 -1.54
CA LEU A 194 19.58 -14.01 -2.45
C LEU A 194 18.31 -13.60 -1.69
N MET A 195 17.80 -14.46 -0.81
CA MET A 195 16.60 -14.17 -0.03
C MET A 195 16.80 -13.00 0.93
N THR A 196 17.98 -12.88 1.55
CA THR A 196 18.29 -11.76 2.45
C THR A 196 18.34 -10.43 1.68
N VAL A 197 18.92 -10.42 0.48
CA VAL A 197 18.92 -9.25 -0.42
C VAL A 197 17.50 -8.90 -0.87
N CYS A 198 16.69 -9.88 -1.26
CA CYS A 198 15.28 -9.68 -1.61
C CYS A 198 14.49 -9.09 -0.44
N SER A 199 14.70 -9.59 0.78
CA SER A 199 14.09 -9.06 2.01
C SER A 199 14.48 -7.60 2.25
N TYR A 200 15.77 -7.27 2.11
CA TYR A 200 16.27 -5.91 2.27
C TYR A 200 15.66 -4.93 1.26
N ILE A 201 15.61 -5.32 -0.02
CA ILE A 201 14.99 -4.53 -1.09
C ILE A 201 13.50 -4.37 -0.80
N HIS A 202 12.82 -5.45 -0.44
CA HIS A 202 11.39 -5.45 -0.16
C HIS A 202 11.02 -4.44 0.95
N ILE A 203 11.73 -4.45 2.09
CA ILE A 203 11.50 -3.45 3.14
C ILE A 203 11.89 -2.05 2.65
N GLY A 204 13.00 -1.92 1.92
CA GLY A 204 13.48 -0.63 1.41
C GLY A 204 12.50 0.07 0.46
N VAL A 205 11.75 -0.68 -0.35
CA VAL A 205 10.72 -0.12 -1.24
C VAL A 205 9.49 0.36 -0.44
N ASN A 206 9.19 -0.28 0.68
CA ASN A 206 8.00 0.01 1.48
C ASN A 206 8.21 1.08 2.57
N THR A 207 9.46 1.45 2.85
CA THR A 207 9.81 2.32 3.99
C THR A 207 10.64 3.53 3.58
N VAL A 208 10.40 4.66 4.25
CA VAL A 208 11.16 5.90 4.09
C VAL A 208 12.13 6.03 5.28
N LEU A 209 13.29 5.39 5.13
CA LEU A 209 14.32 5.34 6.17
C LEU A 209 15.45 6.33 5.89
N THR A 210 15.95 6.96 6.96
CA THR A 210 17.21 7.72 6.95
C THR A 210 18.41 6.78 6.74
N ASN A 211 19.55 7.32 6.30
CA ASN A 211 20.76 6.50 6.08
C ASN A 211 21.21 5.73 7.33
N ARG A 212 21.04 6.31 8.52
CA ARG A 212 21.35 5.64 9.80
C ARG A 212 20.40 4.47 10.07
N GLU A 213 19.10 4.68 9.90
CA GLU A 213 18.07 3.64 10.05
C GLU A 213 18.27 2.51 9.03
N ARG A 214 18.65 2.82 7.79
CA ARG A 214 18.99 1.82 6.76
C ARG A 214 20.21 0.97 7.16
N MET A 215 21.23 1.59 7.75
CA MET A 215 22.41 0.87 8.23
C MET A 215 22.05 -0.06 9.41
N VAL A 216 21.25 0.42 10.36
CA VAL A 216 20.74 -0.40 11.48
C VAL A 216 19.91 -1.57 10.95
N MET A 217 18.99 -1.31 10.02
CA MET A 217 18.21 -2.34 9.35
C MET A 217 19.11 -3.40 8.69
N MET A 218 20.10 -2.98 7.91
CA MET A 218 21.04 -3.88 7.24
C MET A 218 21.78 -4.75 8.26
N VAL A 219 22.33 -4.15 9.32
CA VAL A 219 23.09 -4.90 10.34
C VAL A 219 22.20 -5.90 11.07
N LEU A 220 20.99 -5.51 11.46
CA LEU A 220 20.08 -6.39 12.20
C LEU A 220 19.53 -7.53 11.32
N SER A 221 19.14 -7.23 10.08
CA SER A 221 18.54 -8.23 9.18
C SER A 221 19.58 -9.20 8.61
N PHE A 222 20.72 -8.70 8.13
CA PHE A 222 21.81 -9.57 7.65
C PHE A 222 22.53 -10.27 8.80
N GLY A 223 22.77 -9.56 9.91
CA GLY A 223 23.49 -10.12 11.05
C GLY A 223 22.79 -11.34 11.64
N ALA A 224 21.46 -11.31 11.75
CA ALA A 224 20.69 -12.44 12.24
C ALA A 224 20.85 -13.68 11.34
N VAL A 225 20.70 -13.54 10.02
CA VAL A 225 20.82 -14.66 9.09
C VAL A 225 22.27 -15.15 8.93
N LEU A 226 23.23 -14.23 8.96
CA LEU A 226 24.65 -14.54 8.84
C LEU A 226 25.13 -15.35 10.04
N THR A 227 24.77 -14.95 11.26
CA THR A 227 25.13 -15.69 12.48
C THR A 227 24.56 -17.11 12.48
N GLN A 228 23.29 -17.28 12.06
CA GLN A 228 22.70 -18.61 11.91
C GLN A 228 23.39 -19.43 10.81
N SER A 229 23.76 -18.79 9.70
CA SER A 229 24.50 -19.45 8.61
C SER A 229 25.90 -19.93 9.04
N ILE A 230 26.58 -19.13 9.89
CA ILE A 230 27.86 -19.49 10.50
C ILE A 230 27.67 -20.64 11.49
N ALA A 231 26.60 -20.63 12.31
CA ALA A 231 26.30 -21.72 13.24
C ALA A 231 26.08 -23.05 12.49
N VAL A 232 25.36 -23.04 11.37
CA VAL A 232 25.19 -24.22 10.50
C VAL A 232 26.53 -24.67 9.92
N GLY A 233 27.35 -23.74 9.42
CA GLY A 233 28.67 -24.07 8.88
C GLY A 233 29.59 -24.69 9.94
N TRP A 234 29.53 -24.20 11.17
CA TRP A 234 30.27 -24.75 12.30
C TRP A 234 29.80 -26.16 12.68
N HIS A 235 28.47 -26.36 12.75
CA HIS A 235 27.86 -27.66 12.98
C HIS A 235 28.34 -28.69 11.93
N ASP A 236 28.27 -28.31 10.66
CA ASP A 236 28.68 -29.11 9.52
C ASP A 236 30.17 -29.53 9.56
N ILE A 237 31.05 -28.65 10.01
CA ILE A 237 32.49 -28.95 10.19
C ILE A 237 32.65 -30.01 11.28
N ASN A 238 31.98 -29.84 12.42
CA ASN A 238 32.07 -30.78 13.54
C ASN A 238 31.53 -32.17 13.19
N VAL A 239 30.37 -32.24 12.52
CA VAL A 239 29.79 -33.50 12.05
C VAL A 239 30.67 -34.17 10.99
N GLY A 240 31.36 -33.38 10.16
CA GLY A 240 32.27 -33.87 9.14
C GLY A 240 33.49 -34.63 9.70
N ILE A 241 33.93 -34.30 10.91
CA ILE A 241 35.06 -34.95 11.60
C ILE A 241 34.69 -36.37 12.07
N ILE A 242 33.40 -36.65 12.29
CA ILE A 242 32.92 -37.92 12.85
C ILE A 242 32.89 -39.01 11.76
N PRO A 243 33.46 -40.21 12.04
CA PRO A 243 33.38 -41.36 11.14
C PRO A 243 31.94 -41.71 10.76
N THR A 244 31.71 -42.05 9.49
CA THR A 244 30.38 -42.32 8.94
C THR A 244 29.63 -43.46 9.64
N SER A 245 30.33 -44.41 10.26
CA SER A 245 29.74 -45.54 10.99
C SER A 245 29.03 -45.16 12.29
N GLU A 246 29.30 -43.99 12.87
CA GLU A 246 28.74 -43.57 14.18
C GLU A 246 27.77 -42.37 14.07
N ARG A 247 27.48 -41.89 12.86
CA ARG A 247 26.73 -40.63 12.66
C ARG A 247 25.28 -40.67 13.11
N SER A 248 24.60 -41.83 13.13
CA SER A 248 23.16 -41.87 13.41
C SER A 248 22.79 -41.74 14.89
N GLU A 249 23.65 -42.20 15.81
CA GLU A 249 23.36 -42.14 17.26
C GLU A 249 23.96 -40.89 17.94
N VAL A 250 25.05 -40.34 17.40
CA VAL A 250 25.85 -39.29 18.07
C VAL A 250 25.37 -37.86 17.77
N VAL A 251 24.64 -37.63 16.67
CA VAL A 251 24.23 -36.29 16.22
C VAL A 251 23.28 -35.57 17.19
N VAL A 252 22.56 -36.30 18.05
CA VAL A 252 21.68 -35.70 19.06
C VAL A 252 22.45 -35.13 20.25
N LEU A 253 23.70 -35.55 20.48
CA LEU A 253 24.47 -35.21 21.70
C LEU A 253 25.55 -34.13 21.50
N ILE A 254 25.97 -33.84 20.26
CA ILE A 254 27.06 -32.90 19.99
C ILE A 254 26.51 -31.55 19.52
N THR A 255 25.80 -30.84 20.41
CA THR A 255 25.73 -29.37 20.31
C THR A 255 26.90 -28.82 21.09
N THR A 256 27.90 -28.29 20.38
CA THR A 256 29.01 -27.63 21.08
C THR A 256 28.53 -26.34 21.76
N PRO A 257 29.07 -25.95 22.93
CA PRO A 257 28.67 -24.69 23.58
C PRO A 257 28.78 -23.47 22.64
N ALA A 258 29.79 -23.45 21.77
CA ALA A 258 29.99 -22.38 20.79
C ALA A 258 28.81 -22.25 19.81
N GLU A 259 28.30 -23.37 19.29
CA GLU A 259 27.15 -23.39 18.39
C GLU A 259 25.88 -22.83 19.06
N ILE A 260 25.66 -23.19 20.33
CA ILE A 260 24.54 -22.68 21.12
C ILE A 260 24.65 -21.16 21.27
N TRP A 261 25.83 -20.63 21.62
CA TRP A 261 26.03 -19.18 21.79
C TRP A 261 25.85 -18.39 20.49
N ILE A 262 26.35 -18.93 19.36
CA ILE A 262 26.16 -18.30 18.04
C ILE A 262 24.66 -18.32 17.67
N GLY A 263 23.98 -19.46 17.87
CA GLY A 263 22.55 -19.58 17.62
C GLY A 263 21.70 -18.62 18.46
N ILE A 264 21.99 -18.51 19.76
CA ILE A 264 21.33 -17.54 20.66
C ILE A 264 21.58 -16.10 20.18
N THR A 265 22.80 -15.77 19.79
CA THR A 265 23.14 -14.44 19.27
C THR A 265 22.32 -14.11 18.02
N GLY A 266 22.15 -15.06 17.11
CA GLY A 266 21.31 -14.88 15.92
C GLY A 266 19.82 -14.69 16.26
N VAL A 267 19.31 -15.40 17.27
CA VAL A 267 17.93 -15.20 17.77
C VAL A 267 17.77 -13.80 18.38
N MET A 268 18.73 -13.35 19.18
CA MET A 268 18.71 -12.01 19.77
C MET A 268 18.74 -10.91 18.70
N LEU A 269 19.58 -11.05 17.67
CA LEU A 269 19.60 -10.12 16.54
C LEU A 269 18.26 -10.11 15.77
N SER A 270 17.65 -11.28 15.59
CA SER A 270 16.30 -11.38 15.02
C SER A 270 15.27 -10.66 15.90
N MET A 271 15.30 -10.84 17.23
CA MET A 271 14.41 -10.10 18.13
C MET A 271 14.61 -8.58 18.04
N PHE A 272 15.86 -8.10 17.98
CA PHE A 272 16.14 -6.68 17.78
C PHE A 272 15.66 -6.18 16.41
N TRP A 273 15.77 -6.99 15.36
CA TRP A 273 15.18 -6.69 14.06
C TRP A 273 13.66 -6.51 14.14
N GLN A 274 12.97 -7.41 14.84
CA GLN A 274 11.51 -7.31 15.05
C GLN A 274 11.14 -6.06 15.87
N ALA A 275 11.88 -5.79 16.95
CA ALA A 275 11.66 -4.61 17.78
C ALA A 275 11.90 -3.30 16.98
N PHE A 276 12.93 -3.28 16.14
CA PHE A 276 13.20 -2.15 15.25
C PHE A 276 12.07 -1.96 14.23
N TYR A 277 11.53 -3.04 13.65
CA TYR A 277 10.37 -2.94 12.77
C TYR A 277 9.14 -2.37 13.49
N VAL A 278 8.86 -2.82 14.71
CA VAL A 278 7.77 -2.26 15.54
C VAL A 278 8.00 -0.77 15.84
N TYR A 279 9.25 -0.35 16.06
CA TYR A 279 9.61 1.05 16.22
C TYR A 279 9.28 1.88 14.97
N LEU A 280 9.49 1.34 13.76
CA LEU A 280 9.10 1.99 12.50
C LEU A 280 7.58 2.14 12.35
N CYS A 281 6.79 1.28 13.01
CA CYS A 281 5.33 1.35 13.04
C CYS A 281 4.77 2.40 14.02
N LYS A 282 5.62 3.22 14.66
CA LYS A 282 5.16 4.27 15.57
C LYS A 282 4.21 5.22 14.83
N ARG A 283 3.05 5.45 15.45
CA ARG A 283 2.00 6.32 14.90
C ARG A 283 2.37 7.80 14.95
N ASP A 284 1.91 8.55 13.97
CA ASP A 284 1.89 10.01 13.96
C ASP A 284 0.70 10.56 14.79
N ALA A 285 0.55 11.89 14.85
CA ALA A 285 -0.59 12.58 15.47
C ALA A 285 -1.94 12.08 14.94
N ASP A 286 -2.00 11.76 13.64
CA ASP A 286 -3.19 11.24 12.96
C ASP A 286 -3.39 9.73 13.13
N GLY A 287 -2.50 9.05 13.88
CA GLY A 287 -2.60 7.62 14.13
C GLY A 287 -2.01 6.73 13.03
N LEU A 288 -1.48 7.31 11.95
CA LEU A 288 -0.92 6.60 10.79
C LEU A 288 0.58 6.30 10.95
N PRO A 289 1.09 5.20 10.37
CA PRO A 289 2.51 4.86 10.42
C PRO A 289 3.32 5.74 9.44
N TYR A 290 4.04 6.73 9.97
CA TYR A 290 4.68 7.76 9.14
C TYR A 290 5.90 7.30 8.32
N LYS A 291 6.56 6.20 8.72
CA LYS A 291 7.76 5.69 8.03
C LYS A 291 7.47 4.80 6.82
N PHE A 292 6.21 4.58 6.45
CA PHE A 292 5.84 3.68 5.35
C PHE A 292 5.37 4.46 4.11
N SER A 293 6.16 4.42 3.03
CA SER A 293 5.85 5.14 1.78
C SER A 293 4.52 4.70 1.17
N THR A 294 4.23 3.40 1.26
CA THR A 294 2.99 2.81 0.75
C THR A 294 1.74 3.33 1.43
N VAL A 295 1.85 3.97 2.59
CA VAL A 295 0.70 4.58 3.27
C VAL A 295 0.44 6.00 2.77
N TRP A 296 1.50 6.72 2.39
CA TRP A 296 1.40 8.10 1.90
C TRP A 296 1.06 8.17 0.41
N CYS A 297 1.51 7.22 -0.40
CA CYS A 297 1.21 7.19 -1.84
C CYS A 297 -0.22 6.71 -2.20
N ILE A 298 -1.18 6.77 -1.27
CA ILE A 298 -2.62 6.56 -1.55
C ILE A 298 -3.23 7.81 -2.18
N ASP A 299 -2.41 8.77 -2.62
CA ASP A 299 -2.88 10.00 -3.22
C ASP A 299 -3.61 9.70 -4.53
N VAL A 300 -4.95 9.63 -4.44
CA VAL A 300 -5.90 9.42 -5.54
C VAL A 300 -5.74 10.49 -6.61
N LEU A 301 -5.14 11.64 -6.27
CA LEU A 301 -4.94 12.76 -7.17
C LEU A 301 -3.54 12.81 -7.78
N GLY A 302 -2.65 11.89 -7.40
CA GLY A 302 -1.29 11.82 -7.94
C GLY A 302 -0.45 13.06 -7.63
N PHE A 303 -0.85 13.85 -6.63
CA PHE A 303 -0.07 14.98 -6.19
C PHE A 303 1.18 14.44 -5.48
N GLY A 304 2.35 14.79 -6.00
CA GLY A 304 3.60 14.49 -5.32
C GLY A 304 3.61 15.10 -3.92
N VAL A 305 4.46 14.58 -3.04
CA VAL A 305 4.66 15.15 -1.69
C VAL A 305 4.92 16.66 -1.73
N GLU A 306 5.55 17.12 -2.81
CA GLU A 306 5.80 18.53 -3.13
C GLU A 306 4.51 19.34 -3.33
N ALA A 307 3.52 18.78 -4.04
CA ALA A 307 2.23 19.40 -4.26
C ALA A 307 1.36 19.41 -2.98
N ILE A 308 1.50 18.39 -2.11
CA ILE A 308 0.86 18.43 -0.79
C ILE A 308 1.45 19.57 0.06
N GLN A 309 2.76 19.82 -0.04
CA GLN A 309 3.40 20.94 0.66
C GLN A 309 2.94 22.30 0.11
N GLU A 310 2.80 22.44 -1.21
CA GLU A 310 2.23 23.64 -1.84
C GLU A 310 0.74 23.87 -1.53
N VAL A 311 -0.05 22.80 -1.36
CA VAL A 311 -1.48 22.88 -1.03
C VAL A 311 -1.72 23.06 0.48
N ALA A 312 -0.82 22.53 1.32
CA ALA A 312 -0.87 22.68 2.77
C ALA A 312 -0.35 24.04 3.25
N GLU A 313 0.54 24.68 2.49
CA GLU A 313 0.66 26.13 2.59
C GLU A 313 -0.70 26.72 2.22
N PRO A 314 -1.37 27.49 3.11
CA PRO A 314 -2.64 28.11 2.76
C PRO A 314 -2.36 28.97 1.55
N MET A 315 -2.76 28.51 0.36
CA MET A 315 -2.54 29.22 -0.90
C MET A 315 -2.96 30.65 -0.63
N ALA A 316 -1.96 31.53 -0.58
CA ALA A 316 -2.13 32.91 -0.18
C ALA A 316 -3.34 33.41 -0.96
N GLN A 317 -4.38 33.84 -0.24
CA GLN A 317 -5.62 34.33 -0.83
C GLN A 317 -5.22 35.20 -2.04
N PRO A 318 -5.76 34.95 -3.24
CA PRO A 318 -5.36 35.69 -4.42
C PRO A 318 -5.46 37.16 -4.05
N LYS A 319 -4.30 37.85 -4.01
CA LYS A 319 -4.22 39.25 -3.60
C LYS A 319 -5.26 39.96 -4.44
N LEU A 320 -6.35 40.38 -3.79
CA LEU A 320 -7.32 41.25 -4.40
C LEU A 320 -6.49 42.43 -4.91
N SER A 321 -6.33 42.50 -6.22
CA SER A 321 -5.73 43.64 -6.90
C SER A 321 -6.54 44.83 -6.43
N GLU A 322 -5.99 45.57 -5.46
CA GLU A 322 -6.49 46.89 -5.07
C GLU A 322 -6.45 47.73 -6.33
N LYS A 323 -7.60 47.82 -6.99
CA LYS A 323 -7.81 48.75 -8.09
C LYS A 323 -7.75 50.15 -7.48
N GLY A 324 -6.63 50.82 -7.72
CA GLY A 324 -6.60 52.28 -7.79
C GLY A 324 -7.41 52.78 -8.97
#